data_AF-A0A7W2A4F6-F1
#
_entry.id   AF-A0A7W2A4F6-F1
#
_cell.length_a   1.000
_cell.length_b   1.000
_cell.length_c   1.000
_cell.angle_alpha   90.00
_cell.angle_beta   90.00
_cell.angle_gamma   90.00
#
_symmetry.space_group_name_H-M   'P 1'
#
loop_
_entity.id
_entity.type
_entity.pdbx_description
1 polymer ?
#
loop_
_entity_poly.entity_id
_entity_poly.type
_entity_poly.pdbx_seq_one_letter_code
_entity_poly.pdbx_strand_id
1 'polypeptide(L)' 'MTFEGWQVWDLVGRLGGQLRVLPGAVIGWDLNAALGLAAALGIPAAATAELLPIFEAVMGRKMNEQMAVSWSGAISF' A
#
# COMPACT_ATOMS: atom_id res chain seq x y z
N MET A 1 -14.73 14.51 -1.55
CA MET A 1 -14.07 13.36 -0.91
C MET A 1 -15.00 12.87 0.20
N THR A 2 -15.28 11.57 0.29
CA THR A 2 -16.18 11.01 1.34
C THR A 2 -15.42 10.79 2.64
N PHE A 3 -16.14 10.65 3.76
CA PHE A 3 -15.52 10.39 5.06
C PHE A 3 -14.81 9.04 5.07
N GLU A 4 -15.45 8.01 4.52
CA GLU A 4 -14.94 6.66 4.38
C GLU A 4 -13.68 6.64 3.51
N GLY A 5 -13.67 7.40 2.41
CA GLY A 5 -12.49 7.54 1.56
C GLY A 5 -11.30 8.17 2.29
N TRP A 6 -11.55 9.14 3.17
CA TRP A 6 -10.50 9.73 4.01
C TRP A 6 -10.00 8.74 5.09
N GLN A 7 -10.89 7.97 5.70
CA GLN A 7 -10.50 6.95 6.67
C GLN A 7 -9.61 5.87 6.05
N VAL A 8 -9.93 5.40 4.83
CA VAL A 8 -9.08 4.43 4.13
C VAL A 8 -7.75 5.07 3.70
N TRP A 9 -7.74 6.36 3.34
CA TRP A 9 -6.49 7.08 3.07
C TRP A 9 -5.57 7.15 4.29
N ASP A 10 -6.11 7.50 5.47
CA ASP A 10 -5.35 7.49 6.73
C ASP A 10 -4.86 6.09 7.09
N LEU A 11 -5.73 5.07 6.95
CA LEU A 11 -5.36 3.66 7.12
C LEU A 11 -4.13 3.30 6.28
N VAL A 12 -4.18 3.60 4.98
CA VAL A 12 -3.10 3.32 4.04
C VAL A 12 -1.78 3.98 4.45
N GLY A 13 -1.83 5.22 4.96
CA GLY A 13 -0.64 5.90 5.50
C GLY A 13 0.00 5.16 6.67
N ARG A 14 -0.80 4.46 7.49
CA ARG A 14 -0.32 3.66 8.63
C ARG A 14 0.28 2.31 8.19
N LEU A 15 -0.04 1.81 6.98
CA LEU A 15 0.48 0.55 6.44
C LEU A 15 1.88 0.67 5.85
N GLY A 16 2.51 1.85 5.84
CA GLY A 16 3.79 2.08 5.17
C GLY A 16 4.92 1.12 5.54
N GLY A 17 4.89 0.54 6.75
CA GLY A 17 5.85 -0.49 7.20
C GLY A 17 5.45 -1.95 6.91
N GLN A 18 4.21 -2.21 6.51
CA GLN A 18 3.65 -3.55 6.31
C GLN A 18 3.74 -3.96 4.84
N LEU A 19 4.97 -4.06 4.34
CA LEU A 19 5.27 -4.41 2.96
C LEU A 19 5.63 -5.89 2.81
N ARG A 20 5.20 -6.47 1.70
CA ARG A 20 5.67 -7.76 1.22
C ARG A 20 6.70 -7.50 0.12
N VAL A 21 7.92 -7.99 0.33
CA VAL A 21 9.06 -7.75 -0.55
C VAL A 21 9.75 -9.04 -0.95
N LEU A 22 10.27 -9.05 -2.17
CA LEU A 22 11.21 -10.02 -2.70
C LEU A 22 12.52 -9.29 -3.07
N PRO A 23 13.64 -9.98 -3.26
CA PRO A 23 14.85 -9.36 -3.79
C PRO A 23 14.55 -8.64 -5.12
N GLY A 24 14.68 -7.31 -5.11
CA GLY A 24 14.45 -6.46 -6.29
C GLY A 24 12.99 -6.14 -6.63
N ALA A 25 12.01 -6.53 -5.82
CA ALA A 25 10.60 -6.23 -6.09
C ALA A 25 9.74 -6.11 -4.83
N VAL A 26 8.77 -5.20 -4.87
CA VAL A 26 7.72 -5.04 -3.86
C VAL A 26 6.48 -5.70 -4.46
N ILE A 27 5.99 -6.74 -3.78
CA ILE A 27 4.87 -7.55 -4.27
C ILE A 27 3.52 -7.10 -3.71
N GLY A 28 3.51 -6.11 -2.81
CA GLY A 28 2.30 -5.47 -2.30
C GLY A 28 2.39 -5.14 -0.81
N TRP A 29 1.30 -4.64 -0.24
CA TRP A 29 1.15 -4.55 1.22
C TRP A 29 0.65 -5.87 1.79
N ASP A 30 0.79 -6.04 3.10
CA ASP A 30 0.06 -7.09 3.81
C ASP A 30 -1.42 -6.68 3.96
N LEU A 31 -2.26 -7.21 3.06
CA LEU A 31 -3.69 -6.95 3.08
C LEU A 31 -4.39 -7.52 4.33
N ASN A 32 -3.86 -8.57 4.96
CA ASN A 32 -4.42 -9.08 6.21
C ASN A 32 -4.14 -8.11 7.35
N ALA A 33 -2.93 -7.55 7.40
CA ALA A 33 -2.61 -6.50 8.36
C ALA A 33 -3.48 -5.25 8.15
N ALA A 34 -3.74 -4.89 6.89
CA ALA A 34 -4.63 -3.79 6.53
C ALA A 34 -6.07 -3.98 7.00
N LEU A 35 -6.65 -5.16 6.74
CA LEU A 35 -8.01 -5.50 7.17
C LEU A 35 -8.10 -5.57 8.71
N GLY A 36 -7.08 -6.13 9.38
CA GLY A 36 -7.00 -6.17 10.83
C GLY A 36 -6.93 -4.77 11.46
N LEU A 37 -6.13 -3.88 10.88
CA LEU A 37 -6.03 -2.49 11.33
C LEU A 37 -7.31 -1.71 11.06
N ALA A 38 -7.94 -1.89 9.90
CA ALA A 38 -9.23 -1.29 9.59
C ALA A 38 -10.32 -1.69 10.60
N ALA A 39 -10.38 -2.97 10.96
CA ALA A 39 -11.28 -3.48 11.97
C ALA A 39 -11.01 -2.86 13.36
N ALA A 40 -9.74 -2.75 13.75
CA ALA A 40 -9.35 -2.14 15.03
C ALA A 40 -9.70 -0.65 15.12
N LEU A 41 -9.67 0.07 13.99
CA LEU A 41 -9.99 1.50 13.90
C LEU A 41 -11.49 1.78 13.69
N GLY A 42 -12.31 0.73 13.56
CA GLY A 42 -13.75 0.87 13.30
C GLY A 42 -14.08 1.42 11.91
N ILE A 43 -13.19 1.23 10.93
CA ILE A 43 -13.42 1.67 9.55
C ILE A 43 -14.44 0.71 8.90
N PRO A 44 -15.43 1.23 8.14
CA PRO A 44 -16.39 0.37 7.46
C PRO A 44 -15.71 -0.68 6.57
N ALA A 45 -16.08 -1.95 6.77
CA ALA A 45 -15.48 -3.06 6.05
C ALA A 45 -15.71 -2.96 4.54
N ALA A 46 -16.89 -2.50 4.10
CA ALA A 46 -17.20 -2.31 2.69
C ALA A 46 -16.27 -1.28 2.02
N ALA A 47 -16.10 -0.11 2.66
CA ALA A 47 -15.21 0.93 2.16
C ALA A 47 -13.75 0.43 2.08
N THR A 48 -13.30 -0.30 3.11
CA THR A 48 -11.96 -0.88 3.13
C THR A 48 -11.79 -1.91 2.00
N ALA A 49 -12.73 -2.83 1.84
CA ALA A 49 -12.67 -3.89 0.83
C ALA A 49 -12.70 -3.35 -0.61
N GLU A 50 -13.42 -2.26 -0.85
CA GLU A 50 -13.50 -1.65 -2.19
C GLU A 50 -12.27 -0.80 -2.52
N LEU A 51 -11.78 0.00 -1.56
CA LEU A 51 -10.75 0.99 -1.83
C LEU A 51 -9.32 0.45 -1.67
N LEU A 52 -9.10 -0.47 -0.71
CA LEU A 52 -7.77 -0.99 -0.41
C LEU A 52 -7.08 -1.66 -1.63
N PRO A 53 -7.75 -2.47 -2.48
CA PRO A 53 -7.13 -3.05 -3.67
C PRO A 53 -6.68 -2.00 -4.69
N ILE A 54 -7.40 -0.88 -4.79
CA ILE A 54 -7.06 0.22 -5.71
C ILE A 54 -5.75 0.87 -5.25
N PHE A 55 -5.62 1.13 -3.95
CA PHE A 55 -4.40 1.71 -3.38
C PHE A 55 -3.19 0.77 -3.53
N GLU A 56 -3.35 -0.52 -3.26
CA GLU A 56 -2.28 -1.51 -3.45
C GLU A 56 -1.79 -1.53 -4.90
N ALA A 57 -2.71 -1.52 -5.88
CA ALA A 57 -2.35 -1.54 -7.29
C ALA A 57 -1.58 -0.30 -7.76
N VAL A 58 -1.85 0.87 -7.17
CA VAL A 58 -1.12 2.11 -7.46
C VAL A 58 0.23 2.14 -6.77
N MET A 59 0.28 1.80 -5.48
CA MET A 59 1.52 1.85 -4.70
C MET A 59 2.50 0.77 -5.11
N GLY A 60 2.06 -0.46 -5.40
CA GLY A 60 2.91 -1.52 -5.92
C GLY A 60 3.60 -1.12 -7.23
N ARG A 61 2.88 -0.43 -8.13
CA ARG A 61 3.47 0.14 -9.34
C ARG A 61 4.51 1.22 -9.02
N LYS A 62 4.16 2.19 -8.18
CA LYS A 62 5.04 3.31 -7.83
C LYS A 62 6.32 2.88 -7.13
N MET A 63 6.25 1.91 -6.23
CA MET A 63 7.41 1.40 -5.49
C MET A 63 8.35 0.60 -6.41
N ASN A 64 7.80 -0.22 -7.30
CA ASN A 64 8.61 -0.92 -8.30
C ASN A 64 9.26 0.04 -9.32
N GLU A 65 8.55 1.09 -9.75
CA GLU A 65 9.14 2.17 -10.57
C GLU A 65 10.33 2.84 -9.86
N GLN A 66 10.19 3.20 -8.57
CA GLN A 66 11.27 3.82 -7.79
C GLN A 66 12.47 2.90 -7.61
N MET A 67 12.24 1.61 -7.34
CA MET A 67 13.34 0.64 -7.24
C MET A 67 14.07 0.47 -8.57
N ALA A 68 13.37 0.39 -9.70
CA ALA A 68 13.98 0.32 -11.03
C ALA A 68 14.85 1.55 -11.34
N VAL A 69 14.40 2.75 -10.97
CA VAL A 69 15.19 3.98 -11.08
C VAL A 69 16.43 3.92 -10.19
N SER A 70 16.28 3.54 -8.92
CA SER A 70 17.40 3.45 -7.98
C SER A 70 18.46 2.43 -8.41
N TRP A 71 18.02 1.29 -8.96
CA TRP A 71 18.89 0.28 -9.54
C TRP A 71 19.64 0.84 -10.74
N SER A 72 18.93 1.47 -11.69
CA SER A 72 19.54 2.04 -12.90
C SER A 72 20.60 3.12 -12.58
N GLY A 73 20.37 3.95 -11.56
CA GLY A 73 21.36 4.91 -11.07
C GLY A 73 22.59 4.27 -10.42
N ALA A 74 22.43 3.12 -9.77
CA ALA A 74 23.52 2.39 -9.11
C ALA A 74 24.41 1.57 -10.06
N ILE A 75 24.02 1.38 -11.32
CA ILE A 75 24.85 0.73 -12.37
C ILE A 75 25.38 1.73 -13.40
N SER A 76 25.08 3.02 -13.24
CA SER A 76 25.55 4.11 -14.09
C SER A 76 26.78 4.77 -13.46
N PHE A 77 27.96 4.15 -13.58
CA PHE A 77 29.27 4.73 -13.24
C PHE A 77 30.24 4.55 -14.40
#